data_AF-A0A2E2UDF8-F1
#
_entry.id   AF-A0A2E2UDF8-F1
#
_cell.length_a   1.000
_cell.length_b   1.000
_cell.length_c   1.000
_cell.angle_alpha   90.00
_cell.angle_beta   90.00
_cell.angle_gamma   90.00
#
_symmetry.space_group_name_H-M   'P 1'
#
loop_
_entity.id
_entity.type
_entity.pdbx_description
1 polymer ?
#
loop_
_entity_poly.entity_id
_entity_poly.type
_entity_poly.pdbx_seq_one_letter_code
_entity_poly.pdbx_strand_id
1 'polypeptide(L)' 'MEKLFEKKIWLIDDVASALGVTKGYIYNLTYKDKIPHHKKSRKGKLYFFPEEIIAWIKNGY' A
#
# COMPACT_ATOMS: atom_id res chain seq x y z
N MET A 1 -7.76 17.65 0.66
CA MET A 1 -6.94 16.46 0.28
C MET A 1 -6.77 15.46 1.44
N GLU A 2 -7.57 15.53 2.52
CA GLU A 2 -7.26 14.84 3.80
C GLU A 2 -7.93 13.49 4.06
N LYS A 3 -8.86 13.02 3.23
CA LYS A 3 -9.69 11.85 3.58
C LYS A 3 -9.02 10.48 3.42
N LEU A 4 -7.79 10.41 2.90
CA LEU A 4 -7.08 9.14 2.73
C LEU A 4 -6.43 8.68 4.04
N PHE A 5 -5.98 9.61 4.89
CA PHE A 5 -5.16 9.30 6.06
C PHE A 5 -5.95 8.83 7.28
N GLU A 6 -7.28 9.02 7.30
CA GLU A 6 -8.13 8.55 8.40
C GLU A 6 -8.47 7.04 8.31
N LYS A 7 -8.26 6.41 7.15
CA LYS A 7 -8.48 4.97 6.98
C LYS A 7 -7.37 4.19 7.66
N LYS A 8 -7.67 3.46 8.74
CA LYS A 8 -6.72 2.56 9.42
C LYS A 8 -6.16 1.45 8.51
N ILE A 9 -6.86 1.10 7.42
CA ILE A 9 -6.46 0.05 6.48
C ILE A 9 -6.73 0.54 5.06
N TRP A 10 -5.71 0.45 4.22
CA TRP A 10 -5.77 0.72 2.79
C TRP A 10 -5.83 -0.58 1.99
N LEU A 11 -6.57 -0.54 0.88
CA LEU A 11 -6.50 -1.55 -0.17
C LEU A 11 -5.57 -1.08 -1.28
N ILE A 12 -5.29 -1.95 -2.24
CA ILE A 12 -4.39 -1.64 -3.34
C ILE A 12 -4.80 -0.37 -4.12
N ASP A 13 -6.11 -0.12 -4.22
CA ASP A 13 -6.67 1.05 -4.90
C ASP A 13 -6.38 2.35 -4.15
N ASP A 14 -6.43 2.31 -2.81
CA ASP A 14 -6.10 3.44 -1.95
C ASP A 14 -4.59 3.76 -2.08
N VAL A 15 -3.73 2.73 -2.06
CA VAL A 15 -2.26 2.87 -2.21
C VAL A 15 -1.91 3.42 -3.60
N ALA A 16 -2.50 2.86 -4.65
CA ALA A 16 -2.29 3.32 -6.03
C ALA A 16 -2.71 4.78 -6.21
N SER A 17 -3.84 5.17 -5.62
CA SER A 17 -4.32 6.55 -5.64
C SER A 17 -3.42 7.49 -4.85
N ALA A 18 -2.90 7.06 -3.69
CA ALA A 18 -2.00 7.85 -2.87
C ALA A 18 -0.64 8.08 -3.52
N LEU A 19 -0.14 7.10 -4.28
CA LEU A 19 1.16 7.18 -4.98
C LEU A 19 1.03 7.74 -6.42
N GLY A 20 -0.18 7.89 -6.95
CA GLY A 20 -0.40 8.32 -8.33
C GLY A 20 0.08 7.31 -9.38
N VAL A 21 0.07 6.02 -9.05
CA VAL A 21 0.57 4.92 -9.91
C VAL A 21 -0.52 3.90 -10.22
N THR A 22 -0.26 2.98 -11.14
CA THR A 22 -1.23 1.93 -11.48
C THR A 22 -1.24 0.81 -10.43
N LYS A 23 -2.38 0.11 -10.30
CA LYS A 23 -2.50 -1.09 -9.43
C LYS A 23 -1.47 -2.16 -9.79
N GLY A 24 -1.18 -2.34 -11.08
CA GLY A 24 -0.19 -3.29 -11.58
C GLY A 24 1.22 -3.00 -11.08
N TYR A 25 1.58 -1.72 -10.96
CA TYR A 25 2.84 -1.32 -10.36
C TYR A 25 2.89 -1.74 -8.89
N ILE A 26 1.84 -1.47 -8.10
CA ILE A 26 1.78 -1.91 -6.70
C ILE A 26 1.84 -3.44 -6.59
N TYR A 27 1.13 -4.18 -7.44
CA TYR A 27 1.23 -5.65 -7.47
C TYR A 27 2.66 -6.13 -7.71
N ASN A 28 3.39 -5.52 -8.65
CA ASN A 28 4.79 -5.83 -8.92
C ASN A 28 5.67 -5.57 -7.68
N LEU A 29 5.43 -4.46 -6.97
CA LEU A 29 6.14 -4.16 -5.73
C LEU A 29 5.84 -5.17 -4.62
N THR A 30 4.58 -5.56 -4.44
CA THR A 30 4.20 -6.58 -3.45
C THR A 30 4.80 -7.95 -3.80
N TYR A 31 4.81 -8.33 -5.08
CA TYR A 31 5.40 -9.58 -5.54
C TYR A 31 6.91 -9.63 -5.30
N LYS A 32 7.59 -8.49 -5.46
CA LYS A 32 9.04 -8.33 -5.18
C LYS A 32 9.36 -8.02 -3.72
N ASP A 33 8.36 -7.99 -2.84
CA ASP A 33 8.50 -7.62 -1.43
C ASP A 33 9.18 -6.25 -1.21
N LYS A 34 8.93 -5.30 -2.12
CA LYS A 34 9.53 -3.96 -2.13
C LYS A 34 8.69 -2.89 -1.44
N ILE A 35 7.42 -3.18 -1.19
CA ILE A 35 6.47 -2.30 -0.50
C ILE A 35 5.92 -3.03 0.73
N PRO A 36 5.82 -2.36 1.90
CA PRO A 36 5.19 -2.95 3.07
C PRO A 36 3.76 -3.38 2.74
N HIS A 37 3.42 -4.64 2.98
CA HIS A 37 2.11 -5.17 2.67
C HIS A 37 1.74 -6.32 3.60
N HIS A 38 0.43 -6.50 3.82
CA HIS A 38 -0.07 -7.44 4.81
C HIS A 38 -1.11 -8.42 4.27
N LYS A 39 -1.04 -9.56 4.94
CA LYS A 39 -1.59 -10.88 4.70
C LYS A 39 -2.46 -11.55 5.76
N LYS A 40 -3.80 -11.52 5.74
CA LYS A 40 -4.53 -12.26 6.80
C LYS A 40 -4.40 -13.78 6.66
N SER A 41 -4.20 -14.28 5.46
CA SER A 41 -3.92 -15.71 5.19
C SER A 41 -3.16 -15.88 3.87
N ARG A 42 -2.66 -17.08 3.59
CA ARG A 42 -1.94 -17.38 2.33
C ARG A 42 -2.76 -17.10 1.07
N LYS A 43 -4.10 -17.18 1.15
CA LYS A 43 -5.06 -16.86 0.08
C LYS A 43 -5.84 -15.57 0.34
N GLY A 44 -5.44 -14.80 1.36
CA GLY A 44 -6.13 -13.58 1.77
C GLY A 44 -5.88 -12.41 0.82
N LYS A 45 -6.75 -11.40 0.90
CA LYS A 45 -6.54 -10.13 0.20
C LYS A 45 -5.38 -9.37 0.84
N LEU A 46 -4.61 -8.69 -0.02
CA LEU A 46 -3.60 -7.74 0.42
C LEU A 46 -4.26 -6.51 1.03
N TYR A 47 -3.69 -6.05 2.13
CA TYR A 47 -4.03 -4.78 2.76
C TYR A 47 -2.77 -4.09 3.23
N PHE A 48 -2.87 -2.80 3.46
CA PHE A 48 -1.73 -1.91 3.70
C PHE A 48 -2.06 -1.00 4.88
N PHE A 49 -1.09 -0.77 5.75
CA PHE A 49 -1.24 0.26 6.78
C PHE A 49 -0.72 1.59 6.22
N PRO A 50 -1.52 2.66 6.28
CA PRO A 50 -1.10 3.96 5.75
C PRO A 50 0.20 4.45 6.37
N GLU A 51 0.39 4.25 7.68
CA GLU A 51 1.59 4.69 8.40
C GLU A 51 2.87 4.03 7.86
N GLU A 52 2.82 2.74 7.54
CA GLU A 52 3.95 2.02 6.94
C GLU A 52 4.24 2.51 5.53
N ILE A 53 3.19 2.74 4.73
CA ILE A 53 3.34 3.27 3.37
C ILE A 53 3.94 4.67 3.41
N ILE A 54 3.49 5.53 4.32
CA ILE A 54 4.02 6.89 4.49
C ILE A 54 5.47 6.84 4.96
N ALA A 55 5.80 5.99 5.94
CA ALA A 55 7.18 5.83 6.40
C ALA A 55 8.09 5.31 5.28
N TRP A 56 7.60 4.38 4.47
CA TRP A 56 8.31 3.84 3.32
C TRP A 56 8.58 4.90 2.24
N ILE A 57 7.58 5.73 1.90
CA ILE A 57 7.77 6.88 1.00
C ILE A 57 8.82 7.84 1.58
N LYS A 58 8.73 8.18 2.87
CA LYS A 58 9.67 9.10 3.53
C LYS A 58 11.10 8.59 3.56
N ASN A 59 11.30 7.27 3.56
CA ASN A 59 12.63 6.64 3.54
C ASN A 59 13.26 6.59 2.15
N GLY A 60 12.69 7.26 1.16
CA GLY A 60 13.30 7.44 -0.16
C GLY A 60 13.06 6.27 -1.10
N TYR A 61 11.89 5.63 -1.00
CA TYR A 61 11.35 4.94 -2.15
C TYR A 61 11.16 5.90 -3.34
#